data_AF-A0A1T1H912-F1
#
_entry.id   AF-A0A1T1H912-F1
#
_cell.length_a   1.000
_cell.length_b   1.000
_cell.length_c   1.000
_cell.angle_alpha   90.00
_cell.angle_beta   90.00
_cell.angle_gamma   90.00
#
_symmetry.space_group_name_H-M   'P 1'
#
loop_
_entity.id
_entity.type
_entity.pdbx_description
1 polymer ?
#
loop_
_entity_poly.entity_id
_entity_poly.type
_entity_poly.pdbx_seq_one_letter_code
_entity_poly.pdbx_strand_id
1 'polypeptide(L)'
;MLRLFLFFIAFLPILNASAGEPVRVVVTTNSLGMLVNEIAQPLVEQRQLELKVLASPGRDVHYLDARPSFMAAVRRADLLIDTGAGLEEGWLPAITANAANPDINSGQPGRLSLAASLQLRPSITTTGPHAGHVHRHGNPHFNIDPLRMAKAARLVARRLGHFFPDQKALLIKRSYHLEQALKQTAEYLSEQLIPGQRFIAYHEDVDYLEAWLPVQNIGYLEPLPGLPPTSKHLRELVEKHQQQEPARVLYARFNPDQGARFLNERLGWPTYALPLEPETPDWNGYKELLQVWANAFEQKS
;
A
#
# COMPACT_ATOMS: atom_id res chain seq x y z
N MET A 1 -56.15 23.38 -50.04
CA MET A 1 -55.74 22.16 -49.31
C MET A 1 -54.50 22.49 -48.50
N LEU A 2 -54.60 22.64 -47.17
CA LEU A 2 -53.47 22.90 -46.29
C LEU A 2 -53.56 21.88 -45.14
N ARG A 3 -52.64 20.90 -45.11
CA ARG A 3 -52.58 19.85 -44.08
C ARG A 3 -51.71 20.35 -42.93
N LEU A 4 -52.32 20.57 -41.77
CA LEU A 4 -51.65 20.93 -40.53
C LEU A 4 -51.16 19.63 -39.84
N PHE A 5 -49.85 19.41 -39.80
CA PHE A 5 -49.24 18.33 -39.02
C PHE A 5 -48.99 18.83 -37.58
N LEU A 6 -49.75 18.30 -36.62
CA LEU A 6 -49.51 18.50 -35.19
C LEU A 6 -48.42 17.53 -34.73
N PHE A 7 -47.24 18.05 -34.39
CA PHE A 7 -46.20 17.29 -33.71
C PHE A 7 -46.53 17.21 -32.22
N PHE A 8 -46.85 16.00 -31.74
CA PHE A 8 -46.98 15.70 -30.32
C PHE A 8 -45.58 15.47 -29.75
N ILE A 9 -45.02 16.46 -29.05
CA ILE A 9 -43.78 16.28 -28.29
C ILE A 9 -44.15 15.55 -26.99
N ALA A 10 -43.88 14.25 -26.94
CA ALA A 10 -44.01 13.47 -25.72
C ALA A 10 -42.91 13.88 -24.73
N PHE A 11 -43.29 14.58 -23.66
CA PHE A 11 -42.40 14.92 -22.56
C PHE A 11 -42.22 13.67 -21.69
N LEU A 12 -41.15 12.89 -21.92
CA LEU A 12 -40.78 11.81 -21.00
C LEU A 12 -40.28 12.46 -19.69
N PRO A 13 -40.89 12.18 -18.54
CA PRO A 13 -40.35 12.64 -17.27
C PRO A 13 -39.01 11.94 -17.05
N ILE A 14 -37.93 12.72 -16.97
CA ILE A 14 -36.64 12.24 -16.47
C ILE A 14 -36.87 11.94 -14.99
N LEU A 15 -37.11 10.67 -14.67
CA LEU A 15 -37.04 10.16 -13.32
C LEU A 15 -35.60 10.37 -12.84
N ASN A 16 -35.36 11.47 -12.13
CA ASN A 16 -34.19 11.61 -11.28
C ASN A 16 -34.32 10.55 -10.19
N ALA A 17 -33.76 9.36 -10.45
CA ALA A 17 -33.52 8.40 -9.40
C ALA A 17 -32.66 9.11 -8.36
N SER A 18 -33.24 9.35 -7.18
CA SER A 18 -32.50 9.74 -5.99
C SER A 18 -31.53 8.60 -5.70
N ALA A 19 -30.32 8.65 -6.24
CA ALA A 19 -29.24 7.80 -5.78
C ALA A 19 -29.10 8.07 -4.27
N GLY A 20 -29.21 7.03 -3.45
CA GLY A 20 -28.98 7.14 -2.01
C GLY A 20 -27.59 7.69 -1.73
N GLU A 21 -27.34 8.14 -0.49
CA GLU A 21 -26.00 8.59 -0.11
C GLU A 21 -24.97 7.47 -0.39
N PRO A 22 -23.81 7.79 -1.01
CA PRO A 22 -22.79 6.80 -1.29
C PRO A 22 -22.21 6.23 0.01
N VAL A 23 -21.81 4.96 -0.02
CA VAL A 23 -21.00 4.36 1.05
C VAL A 23 -19.62 5.02 1.01
N ARG A 24 -19.21 5.63 2.12
CA ARG A 24 -17.95 6.35 2.26
C ARG A 24 -16.88 5.40 2.79
N VAL A 25 -15.94 5.04 1.91
CA VAL A 25 -14.79 4.21 2.24
C VAL A 25 -13.56 5.09 2.40
N VAL A 26 -12.97 5.07 3.59
CA VAL A 26 -11.71 5.73 3.90
C VAL A 26 -10.60 4.69 3.96
N VAL A 27 -9.48 4.96 3.32
CA VAL A 27 -8.28 4.12 3.36
C VAL A 27 -7.06 4.93 3.78
N THR A 28 -6.12 4.29 4.47
CA THR A 28 -4.94 5.01 4.99
C THR A 28 -3.93 5.37 3.90
N THR A 29 -3.68 4.48 2.92
CA THR A 29 -2.66 4.69 1.87
C THR A 29 -3.18 4.47 0.45
N ASN A 30 -2.40 4.90 -0.56
CA ASN A 30 -2.77 4.76 -1.96
C ASN A 30 -2.81 3.29 -2.42
N SER A 31 -1.94 2.43 -1.89
CA SER A 31 -1.96 0.99 -2.16
C SER A 31 -3.26 0.34 -1.72
N LEU A 32 -3.81 0.75 -0.57
CA LEU A 32 -5.13 0.30 -0.12
C LEU A 32 -6.25 0.92 -0.96
N GLY A 33 -6.07 2.17 -1.39
CA GLY A 33 -6.96 2.84 -2.34
C GLY A 33 -7.06 2.11 -3.66
N MET A 34 -5.94 1.64 -4.22
CA MET A 34 -5.91 0.82 -5.42
C MET A 34 -6.77 -0.44 -5.26
N LEU A 35 -6.66 -1.16 -4.13
CA LEU A 35 -7.51 -2.34 -3.90
C LEU A 35 -8.99 -1.99 -3.96
N VAL A 36 -9.43 -0.94 -3.27
CA VAL A 36 -10.85 -0.53 -3.27
C VAL A 36 -11.29 -0.06 -4.64
N ASN A 37 -10.51 0.81 -5.29
CA ASN A 37 -10.83 1.41 -6.57
C ASN A 37 -10.99 0.33 -7.65
N GLU A 38 -10.05 -0.62 -7.74
CA GLU A 38 -10.11 -1.67 -8.75
C GLU A 38 -11.25 -2.67 -8.52
N ILE A 39 -11.48 -3.05 -7.26
CA ILE A 39 -12.53 -4.01 -6.90
C ILE A 39 -13.92 -3.38 -7.07
N ALA A 40 -14.10 -2.12 -6.70
CA ALA A 40 -15.38 -1.43 -6.67
C ALA A 40 -15.55 -0.36 -7.75
N GLN A 41 -14.72 -0.34 -8.79
CA GLN A 41 -14.75 0.64 -9.89
C GLN A 41 -16.18 0.94 -10.38
N PRO A 42 -17.05 -0.05 -10.68
CA PRO A 42 -18.42 0.24 -11.10
C PRO A 42 -19.24 1.02 -10.06
N LEU A 43 -19.01 0.78 -8.77
CA LEU A 43 -19.69 1.48 -7.67
C LEU A 43 -19.16 2.91 -7.51
N VAL A 44 -17.87 3.13 -7.76
CA VAL A 44 -17.26 4.47 -7.76
C VAL A 44 -17.80 5.28 -8.95
N GLU A 45 -17.80 4.71 -10.16
CA GLU A 45 -18.32 5.36 -11.37
C GLU A 45 -19.80 5.70 -11.28
N GLN A 46 -20.59 4.82 -10.67
CA GLN A 46 -22.02 5.02 -10.43
C GLN A 46 -22.32 5.88 -9.19
N ARG A 47 -21.29 6.43 -8.53
CA ARG A 47 -21.42 7.25 -7.31
C ARG A 47 -22.17 6.56 -6.17
N GLN A 48 -22.07 5.23 -6.08
CA GLN A 48 -22.57 4.43 -4.97
C GLN A 48 -21.52 4.23 -3.88
N LEU A 49 -20.24 4.40 -4.22
CA LEU A 49 -19.11 4.37 -3.29
C LEU A 49 -18.26 5.63 -3.47
N GLU A 50 -17.95 6.31 -2.37
CA GLU A 50 -16.98 7.41 -2.31
C GLU A 50 -15.69 6.91 -1.65
N LEU A 51 -14.58 6.94 -2.37
CA LEU A 51 -13.27 6.55 -1.85
C LEU A 51 -12.46 7.78 -1.43
N LYS A 52 -11.96 7.78 -0.19
CA LYS A 52 -11.03 8.78 0.32
C LYS A 52 -9.74 8.13 0.81
N VAL A 53 -8.61 8.51 0.22
CA VAL A 53 -7.28 8.19 0.75
C VAL A 53 -6.80 9.28 1.71
N LEU A 54 -6.19 8.89 2.83
CA LEU A 54 -5.67 9.81 3.84
C LEU A 54 -4.23 10.25 3.54
N ALA A 55 -3.28 9.31 3.52
CA ALA A 55 -1.87 9.60 3.34
C ALA A 55 -1.54 9.94 1.88
N SER A 56 -0.67 10.92 1.67
CA SER A 56 -0.10 11.22 0.36
C SER A 56 1.08 10.27 0.08
N PRO A 57 1.31 9.83 -1.17
CA PRO A 57 2.24 8.73 -1.50
C PRO A 57 3.72 9.04 -1.25
N GLY A 58 4.11 10.32 -1.14
CA GLY A 58 5.49 10.74 -0.89
C GLY A 58 5.87 10.93 0.59
N ARG A 59 5.01 10.52 1.53
CA ARG A 59 5.22 10.71 2.97
C ARG A 59 5.46 9.38 3.67
N ASP A 60 6.28 9.43 4.72
CA ASP A 60 6.40 8.33 5.65
C ASP A 60 5.08 8.16 6.42
N VAL A 61 4.44 6.99 6.24
CA VAL A 61 3.14 6.67 6.85
C VAL A 61 3.27 6.42 8.36
N HIS A 62 4.46 6.08 8.86
CA HIS A 62 4.71 5.98 10.30
C HIS A 62 4.54 7.34 11.00
N TYR A 63 4.84 8.44 10.30
CA TYR A 63 4.97 9.79 10.88
C TYR A 63 4.09 10.83 10.18
N LEU A 64 2.77 10.65 10.29
CA LEU A 64 1.79 11.64 9.85
C LEU A 64 1.19 12.40 11.03
N ASP A 65 0.77 13.65 10.78
CA ASP A 65 0.01 14.41 11.76
C ASP A 65 -1.46 13.96 11.80
N ALA A 66 -2.06 13.96 12.98
CA ALA A 66 -3.51 13.76 13.16
C ALA A 66 -4.29 15.01 12.70
N ARG A 67 -4.43 15.17 11.38
CA ARG A 67 -5.04 16.37 10.77
C ARG A 67 -6.55 16.44 11.02
N PRO A 68 -7.15 17.63 11.23
CA PRO A 68 -8.61 17.81 11.33
C PRO A 68 -9.36 17.27 10.10
N SER A 69 -8.77 17.38 8.91
CA SER A 69 -9.35 16.84 7.68
C SER A 69 -9.46 15.32 7.69
N PHE A 70 -8.52 14.62 8.34
CA PHE A 70 -8.59 13.17 8.53
C PHE A 70 -9.71 12.80 9.50
N MET A 71 -9.81 13.50 10.64
CA MET A 71 -10.91 13.31 11.59
C MET A 71 -12.27 13.51 10.94
N ALA A 72 -12.42 14.56 10.13
CA ALA A 72 -13.66 14.85 9.42
C ALA A 72 -14.04 13.76 8.40
N ALA A 73 -13.05 13.18 7.69
CA ALA A 73 -13.26 12.07 6.78
C ALA A 73 -13.68 10.80 7.54
N VAL A 74 -12.91 10.44 8.57
CA VAL A 74 -13.13 9.23 9.39
C VAL A 74 -14.45 9.29 10.18
N ARG A 75 -14.86 10.47 10.65
CA ARG A 75 -16.16 10.68 11.33
C ARG A 75 -17.35 10.30 10.47
N ARG A 76 -17.23 10.45 9.14
CA ARG A 76 -18.30 10.12 8.18
C ARG A 76 -18.09 8.77 7.51
N ALA A 77 -17.00 8.06 7.80
CA ALA A 77 -16.69 6.81 7.12
C ALA A 77 -17.70 5.74 7.50
N ASP A 78 -18.23 5.04 6.51
CA ASP A 78 -19.00 3.80 6.71
C ASP A 78 -18.04 2.61 6.80
N LEU A 79 -16.88 2.71 6.14
CA LEU A 79 -15.78 1.75 6.22
C LEU A 79 -14.43 2.45 6.27
N LEU A 80 -13.59 2.09 7.25
CA LEU A 80 -12.19 2.45 7.35
C LEU A 80 -11.31 1.21 7.14
N ILE A 81 -10.41 1.29 6.17
CA ILE A 81 -9.42 0.25 5.88
C ILE A 81 -8.01 0.78 6.16
N ASP A 82 -7.28 0.07 7.00
CA ASP A 82 -5.90 0.38 7.38
C ASP A 82 -4.97 -0.80 7.10
N THR A 83 -3.68 -0.49 7.00
CA THR A 83 -2.63 -1.50 6.86
C THR A 83 -2.52 -2.29 8.15
N GLY A 84 -2.40 -1.61 9.29
CA GLY A 84 -2.23 -2.23 10.60
C GLY A 84 -0.79 -2.62 10.90
N ALA A 85 -0.61 -3.55 11.85
CA ALA A 85 0.71 -3.99 12.34
C ALA A 85 1.65 -2.85 12.77
N GLY A 86 1.07 -1.77 13.30
CA GLY A 86 1.80 -0.62 13.85
C GLY A 86 2.13 0.48 12.85
N LEU A 87 1.86 0.30 11.54
CA LEU A 87 2.19 1.33 10.54
C LEU A 87 1.53 2.68 10.84
N GLU A 88 0.25 2.67 11.24
CA GLU A 88 -0.49 3.90 11.53
C GLU A 88 -0.59 4.25 13.03
N GLU A 89 0.17 3.57 13.90
CA GLU A 89 0.02 3.67 15.37
C GLU A 89 0.27 5.09 15.91
N GLY A 90 1.17 5.85 15.27
CA GLY A 90 1.51 7.21 15.67
C GLY A 90 0.40 8.25 15.47
N TRP A 91 -0.64 7.96 14.68
CA TRP A 91 -1.57 9.01 14.24
C TRP A 91 -3.04 8.56 14.10
N LEU A 92 -3.29 7.33 13.65
CA LEU A 92 -4.65 6.84 13.42
C LEU A 92 -5.48 6.68 14.70
N PRO A 93 -4.93 6.23 15.86
CA PRO A 93 -5.70 6.16 17.11
C PRO A 93 -6.24 7.51 17.57
N ALA A 94 -5.44 8.58 17.44
CA ALA A 94 -5.88 9.93 17.76
C ALA A 94 -7.04 10.37 16.85
N ILE A 95 -6.98 10.02 15.56
CA ILE A 95 -8.02 10.35 14.59
C ILE A 95 -9.31 9.59 14.89
N THR A 96 -9.25 8.29 15.11
CA THR A 96 -10.46 7.48 15.37
C THR A 96 -11.12 7.86 16.69
N ALA A 97 -10.34 8.12 17.74
CA ALA A 97 -10.85 8.59 19.03
C ALA A 97 -11.60 9.92 18.90
N ASN A 98 -11.04 10.89 18.17
CA ASN A 98 -11.66 12.21 18.00
C ASN A 98 -12.75 12.25 16.92
N ALA A 99 -12.75 11.30 15.98
CA ALA A 99 -13.83 11.16 15.01
C ALA A 99 -15.15 10.74 15.66
N ALA A 100 -15.10 10.08 16.83
CA ALA A 100 -16.27 9.63 17.60
C ALA A 100 -17.28 8.83 16.77
N ASN A 101 -16.78 8.01 15.83
CA ASN A 101 -17.58 7.16 14.96
C ASN A 101 -17.49 5.71 15.45
N PRO A 102 -18.51 5.18 16.15
CA PRO A 102 -18.45 3.84 16.73
C PRO A 102 -18.50 2.72 15.68
N ASP A 103 -19.05 2.97 14.49
CA ASP A 103 -19.23 1.95 13.45
C ASP A 103 -17.91 1.46 12.85
N ILE A 104 -16.86 2.28 13.00
CA ILE A 104 -15.49 1.99 12.54
C ILE A 104 -14.54 1.62 13.69
N ASN A 105 -15.07 1.34 14.88
CA ASN A 105 -14.26 0.83 15.98
C ASN A 105 -13.67 -0.54 15.64
N SER A 106 -12.59 -0.90 16.32
CA SER A 106 -11.98 -2.23 16.16
C SER A 106 -13.01 -3.34 16.42
N GLY A 107 -13.05 -4.33 15.53
CA GLY A 107 -14.02 -5.44 15.58
C GLY A 107 -15.37 -5.15 14.90
N GLN A 108 -15.66 -3.90 14.54
CA GLN A 108 -16.92 -3.55 13.86
C GLN A 108 -16.87 -3.80 12.35
N PRO A 109 -18.04 -3.99 11.70
CA PRO A 109 -18.12 -4.11 10.24
C PRO A 109 -17.55 -2.91 9.48
N GLY A 110 -17.51 -1.71 10.07
CA GLY A 110 -16.88 -0.52 9.48
C GLY A 110 -15.37 -0.44 9.65
N ARG A 111 -14.68 -1.45 10.21
CA ARG A 111 -13.21 -1.44 10.36
C ARG A 111 -12.51 -2.68 9.80
N LEU A 112 -11.61 -2.48 8.83
CA LEU A 112 -10.77 -3.54 8.29
C LEU A 112 -9.30 -3.19 8.42
N SER A 113 -8.63 -3.78 9.40
CA SER A 113 -7.16 -3.78 9.45
C SER A 113 -6.64 -5.00 8.71
N LEU A 114 -5.90 -4.80 7.61
CA LEU A 114 -5.51 -5.90 6.72
C LEU A 114 -4.45 -6.82 7.35
N ALA A 115 -3.48 -6.25 8.07
CA ALA A 115 -2.46 -6.99 8.79
C ALA A 115 -3.04 -8.06 9.73
N ALA A 116 -4.19 -7.79 10.36
CA ALA A 116 -4.85 -8.75 11.25
C ALA A 116 -5.31 -10.05 10.56
N SER A 117 -5.39 -10.05 9.21
CA SER A 117 -5.85 -11.20 8.41
C SER A 117 -4.81 -11.69 7.40
N LEU A 118 -3.59 -11.17 7.44
CA LEU A 118 -2.50 -11.53 6.55
C LEU A 118 -1.36 -12.18 7.33
N GLN A 119 -0.68 -13.13 6.67
CA GLN A 119 0.57 -13.67 7.19
C GLN A 119 1.72 -12.71 6.84
N LEU A 120 2.19 -11.97 7.83
CA LEU A 120 3.28 -11.01 7.70
C LEU A 120 4.66 -11.69 7.84
N ARG A 121 5.69 -11.07 7.26
CA ARG A 121 7.08 -11.40 7.59
C ARG A 121 7.35 -11.00 9.04
N PRO A 122 8.17 -11.73 9.79
CA PRO A 122 8.68 -11.26 11.07
C PRO A 122 9.40 -9.92 10.86
N SER A 123 9.24 -9.00 11.81
CA SER A 123 10.09 -7.79 11.84
C SER A 123 11.51 -8.16 12.26
N ILE A 124 12.50 -7.45 11.75
CA ILE A 124 13.91 -7.60 12.14
C ILE A 124 14.15 -7.20 13.61
N THR A 125 13.23 -6.46 14.22
CA THR A 125 13.16 -6.20 15.66
C THR A 125 12.36 -7.28 16.38
N THR A 126 13.01 -8.38 16.74
CA THR A 126 12.40 -9.41 17.60
C THR A 126 12.95 -9.44 19.03
N THR A 127 14.07 -8.75 19.31
CA THR A 127 14.71 -8.72 20.64
C THR A 127 15.44 -7.39 20.93
N GLY A 128 15.49 -6.98 22.20
CA GLY A 128 16.22 -5.77 22.68
C GLY A 128 15.33 -4.65 23.25
N PRO A 129 15.91 -3.63 23.92
CA PRO A 129 15.15 -2.55 24.59
C PRO A 129 14.26 -1.71 23.66
N HIS A 130 14.56 -1.73 22.36
CA HIS A 130 13.79 -1.05 21.30
C HIS A 130 12.86 -1.98 20.51
N ALA A 131 12.83 -3.29 20.82
CA ALA A 131 11.93 -4.26 20.18
C ALA A 131 10.44 -4.04 20.50
N GLY A 132 10.14 -3.08 21.37
CA GLY A 132 8.80 -2.78 21.84
C GLY A 132 8.00 -1.79 21.01
N HIS A 133 8.60 -1.08 20.04
CA HIS A 133 8.01 0.14 19.47
C HIS A 133 7.64 0.10 17.99
N VAL A 134 8.09 -0.89 17.22
CA VAL A 134 7.77 -0.96 15.79
C VAL A 134 7.51 -2.43 15.44
N HIS A 135 6.30 -2.73 14.97
CA HIS A 135 5.96 -4.01 14.29
C HIS A 135 5.86 -5.29 15.14
N ARG A 136 5.34 -5.22 16.37
CA ARG A 136 5.06 -6.41 17.21
C ARG A 136 4.21 -7.48 16.52
N HIS A 137 3.37 -7.08 15.56
CA HIS A 137 2.48 -7.97 14.81
C HIS A 137 3.09 -8.47 13.50
N GLY A 138 4.37 -8.16 13.22
CA GLY A 138 5.07 -8.44 11.97
C GLY A 138 5.28 -7.18 11.14
N ASN A 139 6.11 -7.28 10.11
CA ASN A 139 6.46 -6.18 9.21
C ASN A 139 5.21 -5.72 8.41
N PRO A 140 4.74 -4.47 8.53
CA PRO A 140 3.49 -4.00 7.93
C PRO A 140 3.63 -3.61 6.47
N HIS A 141 4.85 -3.55 5.92
CA HIS A 141 5.12 -3.10 4.55
C HIS A 141 4.76 -4.17 3.50
N PHE A 142 3.71 -4.96 3.75
CA PHE A 142 3.25 -6.01 2.87
C PHE A 142 2.73 -5.48 1.52
N ASN A 143 2.50 -4.17 1.41
CA ASN A 143 2.16 -3.50 0.16
C ASN A 143 3.27 -3.61 -0.88
N ILE A 144 4.50 -3.92 -0.49
CA ILE A 144 5.62 -4.18 -1.42
C ILE A 144 5.53 -5.59 -2.04
N ASP A 145 4.70 -6.48 -1.50
CA ASP A 145 4.50 -7.84 -2.00
C ASP A 145 3.16 -7.95 -2.76
N PRO A 146 3.18 -8.01 -4.11
CA PRO A 146 1.96 -8.18 -4.93
C PRO A 146 1.20 -9.48 -4.63
N LEU A 147 1.86 -10.54 -4.15
CA LEU A 147 1.20 -11.80 -3.77
C LEU A 147 0.41 -11.65 -2.47
N ARG A 148 0.90 -10.84 -1.53
CA ARG A 148 0.14 -10.45 -0.32
C ARG A 148 -0.97 -9.47 -0.65
N MET A 149 -0.73 -8.51 -1.54
CA MET A 149 -1.78 -7.62 -2.04
C MET A 149 -2.89 -8.37 -2.78
N ALA A 150 -2.58 -9.47 -3.45
CA ALA A 150 -3.60 -10.34 -4.05
C ALA A 150 -4.51 -10.99 -2.99
N LYS A 151 -3.95 -11.40 -1.84
CA LYS A 151 -4.74 -11.88 -0.69
C LYS A 151 -5.54 -10.73 -0.05
N ALA A 152 -4.96 -9.54 0.06
CA ALA A 152 -5.63 -8.34 0.55
C ALA A 152 -6.84 -7.95 -0.32
N ALA A 153 -6.73 -8.07 -1.65
CA ALA A 153 -7.85 -7.83 -2.56
C ALA A 153 -9.09 -8.67 -2.20
N ARG A 154 -8.90 -9.96 -1.87
CA ARG A 154 -10.00 -10.83 -1.43
C ARG A 154 -10.59 -10.43 -0.09
N LEU A 155 -9.78 -9.90 0.84
CA LEU A 155 -10.25 -9.38 2.12
C LEU A 155 -11.11 -8.13 1.92
N VAL A 156 -10.63 -7.20 1.08
CA VAL A 156 -11.34 -5.96 0.73
C VAL A 156 -12.67 -6.27 0.06
N ALA A 157 -12.72 -7.15 -0.95
CA ALA A 157 -13.99 -7.48 -1.62
C ALA A 157 -15.00 -8.14 -0.68
N ARG A 158 -14.56 -9.05 0.20
CA ARG A 158 -15.44 -9.63 1.22
C ARG A 158 -16.01 -8.56 2.14
N ARG A 159 -15.18 -7.59 2.54
CA ARG A 159 -15.62 -6.48 3.40
C ARG A 159 -16.62 -5.58 2.68
N LEU A 160 -16.29 -5.13 1.47
CA LEU A 160 -17.19 -4.30 0.66
C LEU A 160 -18.54 -5.01 0.40
N GLY A 161 -18.53 -6.33 0.21
CA GLY A 161 -19.76 -7.11 0.05
C GLY A 161 -20.70 -7.12 1.26
N HIS A 162 -20.28 -6.66 2.44
CA HIS A 162 -21.20 -6.42 3.58
C HIS A 162 -22.02 -5.14 3.38
N PHE A 163 -21.46 -4.13 2.72
CA PHE A 163 -22.11 -2.86 2.44
C PHE A 163 -22.92 -2.90 1.14
N PHE A 164 -22.54 -3.79 0.21
CA PHE A 164 -23.23 -3.98 -1.07
C PHE A 164 -23.65 -5.45 -1.26
N PRO A 165 -24.65 -5.95 -0.51
CA PRO A 165 -25.05 -7.35 -0.53
C PRO A 165 -25.43 -7.83 -1.95
N ASP A 166 -26.16 -7.00 -2.71
CA ASP A 166 -26.59 -7.32 -4.08
C ASP A 166 -25.41 -7.35 -5.08
N GLN A 167 -24.30 -6.68 -4.76
CA GLN A 167 -23.10 -6.60 -5.61
C GLN A 167 -21.99 -7.55 -5.14
N LYS A 168 -22.23 -8.37 -4.12
CA LYS A 168 -21.21 -9.25 -3.54
C LYS A 168 -20.55 -10.17 -4.58
N ALA A 169 -21.34 -10.76 -5.47
CA ALA A 169 -20.81 -11.64 -6.52
C ALA A 169 -19.90 -10.88 -7.51
N LEU A 170 -20.29 -9.66 -7.88
CA LEU A 170 -19.49 -8.76 -8.72
C LEU A 170 -18.15 -8.43 -8.04
N LEU A 171 -18.19 -7.96 -6.79
CA LEU A 171 -17.00 -7.58 -6.03
C LEU A 171 -16.01 -8.75 -5.86
N ILE A 172 -16.53 -9.95 -5.57
CA ILE A 172 -15.72 -11.17 -5.49
C ILE A 172 -15.07 -11.46 -6.84
N LYS A 173 -15.83 -11.45 -7.94
CA LYS A 173 -15.29 -11.67 -9.30
C LYS A 173 -14.18 -10.67 -9.61
N ARG A 174 -14.38 -9.38 -9.33
CA ARG A 174 -13.36 -8.33 -9.56
C ARG A 174 -12.11 -8.53 -8.72
N SER A 175 -12.25 -8.96 -7.46
CA SER A 175 -11.07 -9.29 -6.63
C SER A 175 -10.25 -10.44 -7.19
N TYR A 176 -10.89 -11.44 -7.80
CA TYR A 176 -10.17 -12.51 -8.47
C TYR A 176 -9.41 -12.02 -9.70
N HIS A 177 -10.01 -11.14 -10.51
CA HIS A 177 -9.33 -10.53 -11.64
C HIS A 177 -8.09 -9.74 -11.20
N LEU A 178 -8.22 -8.91 -10.14
CA LEU A 178 -7.09 -8.17 -9.58
C LEU A 178 -6.01 -9.09 -9.00
N GLU A 179 -6.41 -10.14 -8.28
CA GLU A 179 -5.48 -11.16 -7.78
C GLU A 179 -4.66 -11.79 -8.91
N GLN A 180 -5.30 -12.16 -10.04
CA GLN A 180 -4.59 -12.73 -11.18
C GLN A 180 -3.65 -11.69 -11.82
N ALA A 181 -4.10 -10.45 -12.00
CA ALA A 181 -3.28 -9.39 -12.57
C ALA A 181 -2.03 -9.10 -11.73
N LEU A 182 -2.16 -9.06 -10.39
CA LEU A 182 -1.06 -8.91 -9.44
C LEU A 182 -0.04 -10.04 -9.59
N LYS A 183 -0.51 -11.29 -9.58
CA LYS A 183 0.34 -12.48 -9.70
C LYS A 183 1.08 -12.55 -11.04
N GLN A 184 0.35 -12.35 -12.13
CA GLN A 184 0.92 -12.39 -13.49
C GLN A 184 1.94 -11.27 -13.71
N THR A 185 1.67 -10.07 -13.20
CA THR A 185 2.62 -8.95 -13.29
C THR A 185 3.87 -9.23 -12.47
N ALA A 186 3.72 -9.76 -11.26
CA ALA A 186 4.85 -10.14 -10.40
C ALA A 186 5.73 -11.21 -11.05
N GLU A 187 5.11 -12.27 -11.59
CA GLU A 187 5.79 -13.35 -12.30
C GLU A 187 6.52 -12.82 -13.55
N TYR A 188 5.83 -12.05 -14.40
CA TYR A 188 6.40 -11.45 -15.59
C TYR A 188 7.62 -10.57 -15.30
N LEU A 189 7.56 -9.74 -14.25
CA LEU A 189 8.69 -8.91 -13.85
C LEU A 189 9.82 -9.77 -13.29
N SER A 190 9.51 -10.68 -12.37
CA SER A 190 10.49 -11.60 -11.75
C SER A 190 11.29 -12.40 -12.78
N GLU A 191 10.62 -12.92 -13.81
CA GLU A 191 11.23 -13.70 -14.89
C GLU A 191 12.23 -12.91 -15.73
N GLN A 192 12.13 -11.58 -15.76
CA GLN A 192 13.06 -10.72 -16.48
C GLN A 192 14.35 -10.46 -15.69
N LEU A 193 14.38 -10.66 -14.37
CA LEU A 193 15.57 -10.32 -13.57
C LEU A 193 16.63 -11.42 -13.62
N ILE A 194 17.90 -11.03 -13.55
CA ILE A 194 19.00 -11.96 -13.26
C ILE A 194 18.85 -12.41 -11.79
N PRO A 195 18.73 -13.72 -11.50
CA PRO A 195 18.59 -14.21 -10.14
C PRO A 195 19.85 -14.01 -9.28
N GLY A 196 19.66 -13.93 -7.96
CA GLY A 196 20.73 -13.90 -6.96
C GLY A 196 21.32 -12.52 -6.68
N GLN A 197 20.74 -11.45 -7.25
CA GLN A 197 21.16 -10.09 -6.97
C GLN A 197 20.90 -9.71 -5.50
N ARG A 198 21.84 -8.97 -4.90
CA ARG A 198 21.82 -8.67 -3.47
C ARG A 198 21.61 -7.18 -3.20
N PHE A 199 20.98 -6.85 -2.10
CA PHE A 199 20.76 -5.46 -1.68
C PHE A 199 20.82 -5.27 -0.16
N ILE A 200 21.18 -4.06 0.26
CA ILE A 200 20.97 -3.55 1.61
C ILE A 200 19.82 -2.54 1.54
N ALA A 201 18.84 -2.67 2.43
CA ALA A 201 17.75 -1.71 2.55
C ALA A 201 18.08 -0.63 3.59
N TYR A 202 17.43 0.55 3.54
CA TYR A 202 17.53 1.51 4.62
C TYR A 202 16.80 0.99 5.86
N HIS A 203 15.51 0.70 5.69
CA HIS A 203 14.58 0.15 6.67
C HIS A 203 14.08 -1.22 6.20
N GLU A 204 13.30 -1.93 7.01
CA GLU A 204 12.64 -3.18 6.59
C GLU A 204 11.45 -2.98 5.64
N ASP A 205 11.25 -1.77 5.13
CA ASP A 205 10.14 -1.42 4.24
C ASP A 205 10.17 -2.20 2.92
N VAL A 206 11.35 -2.37 2.32
CA VAL A 206 11.50 -3.02 1.01
C VAL A 206 11.95 -4.49 1.07
N ASP A 207 12.01 -5.09 2.26
CA ASP A 207 12.48 -6.49 2.41
C ASP A 207 11.51 -7.52 1.78
N TYR A 208 10.24 -7.14 1.62
CA TYR A 208 9.22 -7.90 0.93
C TYR A 208 9.50 -8.10 -0.57
N LEU A 209 10.46 -7.36 -1.17
CA LEU A 209 10.90 -7.62 -2.54
C LEU A 209 11.43 -9.06 -2.72
N GLU A 210 12.07 -9.63 -1.69
CA GLU A 210 12.52 -11.03 -1.70
C GLU A 210 11.37 -12.04 -1.82
N ALA A 211 10.13 -11.63 -1.56
CA ALA A 211 8.98 -12.51 -1.63
C ALA A 211 8.54 -12.83 -3.08
N TRP A 212 8.96 -12.03 -4.05
CA TRP A 212 8.48 -12.14 -5.44
C TRP A 212 9.53 -11.84 -6.51
N LEU A 213 10.61 -11.13 -6.18
CA LEU A 213 11.79 -10.97 -7.05
C LEU A 213 12.89 -11.96 -6.63
N PRO A 214 13.76 -12.41 -7.56
CA PRO A 214 14.81 -13.37 -7.28
C PRO A 214 16.05 -12.66 -6.69
N VAL A 215 15.84 -11.92 -5.61
CA VAL A 215 16.81 -11.01 -4.97
C VAL A 215 16.96 -11.35 -3.50
N GLN A 216 18.06 -10.93 -2.89
CA GLN A 216 18.37 -11.21 -1.49
C GLN A 216 18.75 -9.93 -0.73
N ASN A 217 18.07 -9.69 0.39
CA ASN A 217 18.47 -8.68 1.36
C ASN A 217 19.62 -9.21 2.23
N ILE A 218 20.72 -8.46 2.30
CA ILE A 218 21.92 -8.82 3.07
C ILE A 218 22.19 -7.92 4.28
N GLY A 219 21.32 -6.94 4.54
CA GLY A 219 21.43 -6.07 5.71
C GLY A 219 20.59 -4.79 5.62
N TYR A 220 20.69 -3.98 6.68
CA TYR A 220 19.95 -2.72 6.82
C TYR A 220 20.89 -1.57 7.19
N LEU A 221 20.65 -0.37 6.65
CA LEU A 221 21.36 0.84 7.06
C LEU A 221 20.98 1.25 8.48
N GLU A 222 19.71 1.05 8.86
CA GLU A 222 19.31 1.15 10.26
C GLU A 222 19.81 -0.08 11.04
N PRO A 223 20.43 0.09 12.21
CA PRO A 223 20.77 -1.04 13.07
C PRO A 223 19.52 -1.70 13.66
N LEU A 224 18.45 -0.92 13.89
CA LEU A 224 17.12 -1.35 14.28
C LEU A 224 16.10 -0.40 13.65
N PRO A 225 14.90 -0.88 13.26
CA PRO A 225 13.78 -0.05 12.81
C PRO A 225 13.59 1.24 13.62
N GLY A 226 13.68 2.38 12.94
CA GLY A 226 13.48 3.71 13.51
C GLY A 226 14.70 4.29 14.25
N LEU A 227 15.81 3.56 14.35
CA LEU A 227 17.09 4.12 14.80
C LEU A 227 17.92 4.57 13.60
N PRO A 228 18.32 5.85 13.52
CA PRO A 228 19.07 6.34 12.38
C PRO A 228 20.44 5.63 12.26
N PRO A 229 20.97 5.47 11.03
CA PRO A 229 22.28 4.87 10.80
C PRO A 229 23.38 5.58 11.58
N THR A 230 24.24 4.82 12.27
CA THR A 230 25.41 5.36 12.98
C THR A 230 26.68 5.11 12.19
N SER A 231 27.69 5.98 12.32
CA SER A 231 28.98 5.78 11.63
C SER A 231 29.67 4.47 12.01
N LYS A 232 29.43 3.96 13.23
CA LYS A 232 29.95 2.66 13.67
C LYS A 232 29.29 1.53 12.87
N HIS A 233 27.95 1.47 12.87
CA HIS A 233 27.18 0.46 12.16
C HIS A 233 27.48 0.46 10.65
N LEU A 234 27.54 1.64 10.02
CA LEU A 234 27.86 1.75 8.60
C LEU A 234 29.27 1.23 8.26
N ARG A 235 30.27 1.43 9.14
CA ARG A 235 31.60 0.84 8.95
C ARG A 235 31.59 -0.68 9.08
N GLU A 236 30.84 -1.22 10.05
CA GLU A 236 30.67 -2.66 10.21
C GLU A 236 30.03 -3.30 8.96
N LEU A 237 29.06 -2.63 8.33
CA LEU A 237 28.51 -3.06 7.04
C LEU A 237 29.57 -3.07 5.93
N VAL A 238 30.37 -2.01 5.81
CA VAL A 238 31.46 -1.94 4.82
C VAL A 238 32.47 -3.07 5.04
N GLU A 239 32.94 -3.25 6.27
CA GLU A 239 33.91 -4.29 6.61
C GLU A 239 33.38 -5.71 6.31
N LYS A 240 32.09 -5.95 6.59
CA LYS A 240 31.41 -7.23 6.32
C LYS A 240 31.31 -7.54 4.83
N HIS A 241 31.13 -6.52 3.98
CA HIS A 241 30.75 -6.71 2.58
C HIS A 241 31.82 -6.31 1.55
N GLN A 242 32.91 -5.64 1.93
CA GLN A 242 33.97 -5.16 1.02
C GLN A 242 34.67 -6.25 0.18
N GLN A 243 34.60 -7.52 0.59
CA GLN A 243 35.18 -8.66 -0.15
C GLN A 243 34.13 -9.54 -0.84
N GLN A 244 32.87 -9.10 -0.86
CA GLN A 244 31.77 -9.83 -1.49
C GLN A 244 31.48 -9.26 -2.88
N GLU A 245 30.67 -9.95 -3.68
CA GLU A 245 30.21 -9.42 -4.97
C GLU A 245 29.49 -8.05 -4.80
N PRO A 246 29.33 -7.26 -5.87
CA PRO A 246 28.54 -6.04 -5.80
C PRO A 246 27.11 -6.29 -5.33
N ALA A 247 26.58 -5.34 -4.58
CA ALA A 247 25.17 -5.29 -4.20
C ALA A 247 24.65 -3.87 -4.44
N ARG A 248 23.40 -3.62 -4.02
CA ARG A 248 22.70 -2.35 -4.24
C ARG A 248 22.24 -1.78 -2.90
N VAL A 249 22.08 -0.47 -2.79
CA VAL A 249 21.48 0.16 -1.60
C VAL A 249 20.12 0.74 -1.96
N LEU A 250 19.07 0.23 -1.33
CA LEU A 250 17.68 0.65 -1.58
C LEU A 250 17.17 1.43 -0.36
N TYR A 251 16.47 2.54 -0.59
CA TYR A 251 15.90 3.36 0.47
C TYR A 251 14.65 4.09 0.00
N ALA A 252 13.73 4.42 0.90
CA ALA A 252 12.55 5.19 0.53
C ALA A 252 12.94 6.63 0.19
N ARG A 253 12.23 7.27 -0.75
CA ARG A 253 12.50 8.67 -1.18
C ARG A 253 12.48 9.69 -0.04
N PHE A 254 11.77 9.40 1.05
CA PHE A 254 11.71 10.28 2.22
C PHE A 254 12.82 10.01 3.25
N ASN A 255 13.59 8.92 3.12
CA ASN A 255 14.70 8.64 4.03
C ASN A 255 15.90 9.55 3.73
N PRO A 256 16.71 9.87 4.75
CA PRO A 256 18.01 10.52 4.56
C PRO A 256 18.97 9.64 3.74
N ASP A 257 19.58 10.22 2.72
CA ASP A 257 20.46 9.52 1.78
C ASP A 257 21.90 9.30 2.31
N GLN A 258 22.25 9.83 3.48
CA GLN A 258 23.66 9.86 3.94
C GLN A 258 24.24 8.46 4.15
N GLY A 259 23.46 7.53 4.70
CA GLY A 259 23.88 6.14 4.87
C GLY A 259 24.12 5.43 3.52
N ALA A 260 23.24 5.69 2.55
CA ALA A 260 23.37 5.13 1.21
C ALA A 260 24.59 5.68 0.46
N ARG A 261 24.81 7.00 0.52
CA ARG A 261 26.01 7.64 -0.03
C ARG A 261 27.29 7.12 0.60
N PHE A 262 27.31 6.92 1.92
CA PHE A 262 28.47 6.35 2.60
C PHE A 262 28.83 4.95 2.09
N LEU A 263 27.85 4.06 1.87
CA LEU A 263 28.10 2.74 1.28
C LEU A 263 28.55 2.86 -0.18
N ASN A 264 27.97 3.76 -0.97
CA ASN A 264 28.37 3.98 -2.36
C ASN A 264 29.83 4.43 -2.47
N GLU A 265 30.25 5.41 -1.68
CA GLU A 265 31.63 5.92 -1.67
C GLU A 265 32.66 4.86 -1.26
N ARG A 266 32.27 3.91 -0.40
CA ARG A 266 33.18 2.90 0.16
C ARG A 266 33.18 1.57 -0.59
N LEU A 267 32.06 1.18 -1.19
CA LEU A 267 31.87 -0.12 -1.84
C LEU A 267 31.62 -0.01 -3.34
N GLY A 268 31.35 1.19 -3.87
CA GLY A 268 30.97 1.40 -5.27
C GLY A 268 29.55 0.90 -5.61
N TRP A 269 28.75 0.52 -4.62
CA TRP A 269 27.42 -0.05 -4.82
C TRP A 269 26.42 1.03 -5.27
N PRO A 270 25.64 0.82 -6.36
CA PRO A 270 24.64 1.78 -6.80
C PRO A 270 23.52 1.94 -5.75
N THR A 271 22.96 3.15 -5.68
CA THR A 271 21.92 3.50 -4.70
C THR A 271 20.62 3.89 -5.39
N TYR A 272 19.47 3.46 -4.88
CA TYR A 272 18.17 3.73 -5.46
C TYR A 272 17.19 4.27 -4.41
N ALA A 273 16.67 5.48 -4.65
CA ALA A 273 15.59 6.08 -3.88
C ALA A 273 14.23 5.66 -4.45
N LEU A 274 13.51 4.80 -3.73
CA LEU A 274 12.29 4.15 -4.18
C LEU A 274 11.03 4.82 -3.59
N PRO A 275 9.96 5.00 -4.37
CA PRO A 275 8.63 5.23 -3.81
C PRO A 275 8.14 3.94 -3.13
N LEU A 276 7.35 4.08 -2.06
CA LEU A 276 6.71 2.95 -1.36
C LEU A 276 5.20 2.86 -1.59
N GLU A 277 4.61 3.91 -2.16
CA GLU A 277 3.18 4.00 -2.45
C GLU A 277 3.01 4.47 -3.91
N PRO A 278 1.96 4.03 -4.61
CA PRO A 278 1.74 4.45 -5.99
C PRO A 278 1.28 5.90 -6.02
N GLU A 279 1.65 6.64 -7.06
CA GLU A 279 1.27 8.06 -7.20
C GLU A 279 -0.25 8.23 -7.27
N THR A 280 -0.94 7.30 -7.95
CA THR A 280 -2.40 7.22 -8.01
C THR A 280 -2.92 5.95 -7.32
N PRO A 281 -4.09 6.00 -6.65
CA PRO A 281 -4.70 4.85 -5.99
C PRO A 281 -5.48 3.97 -6.98
N ASP A 282 -4.82 3.51 -8.05
CA ASP A 282 -5.39 2.65 -9.08
C ASP A 282 -4.38 1.59 -9.54
N TRP A 283 -4.82 0.65 -10.37
CA TRP A 283 -4.00 -0.45 -10.85
C TRP A 283 -2.79 0.02 -11.67
N ASN A 284 -2.95 1.08 -12.48
CA ASN A 284 -1.85 1.58 -13.30
C ASN A 284 -0.74 2.15 -12.42
N GLY A 285 -1.10 2.96 -11.41
CA GLY A 285 -0.14 3.50 -10.44
C GLY A 285 0.61 2.39 -9.69
N TYR A 286 -0.10 1.34 -9.26
CA TYR A 286 0.55 0.21 -8.58
C TYR A 286 1.40 -0.64 -9.53
N LYS A 287 0.99 -0.83 -10.79
CA LYS A 287 1.79 -1.54 -11.80
C LYS A 287 3.08 -0.79 -12.13
N GLU A 288 3.02 0.53 -12.28
CA GLU A 288 4.21 1.38 -12.44
C GLU A 288 5.15 1.26 -11.23
N LEU A 289 4.59 1.23 -10.02
CA LEU A 289 5.35 1.04 -8.80
C LEU A 289 6.10 -0.32 -8.77
N LEU A 290 5.43 -1.42 -9.14
CA LEU A 290 6.07 -2.72 -9.28
C LEU A 290 7.24 -2.68 -10.27
N GLN A 291 7.07 -2.00 -11.41
CA GLN A 291 8.13 -1.83 -12.41
C GLN A 291 9.30 -1.02 -11.84
N VAL A 292 9.04 0.04 -11.09
CA VAL A 292 10.11 0.85 -10.45
C VAL A 292 10.95 0.00 -9.50
N TRP A 293 10.32 -0.86 -8.70
CA TRP A 293 11.06 -1.77 -7.82
C TRP A 293 11.87 -2.82 -8.58
N ALA A 294 11.30 -3.42 -9.63
CA ALA A 294 12.01 -4.37 -10.48
C ALA A 294 13.22 -3.72 -11.19
N ASN A 295 13.08 -2.47 -11.65
CA ASN A 295 14.11 -1.71 -12.34
C ASN A 295 15.29 -1.29 -11.44
N ALA A 296 15.19 -1.46 -10.12
CA ALA A 296 16.34 -1.31 -9.24
C ALA A 296 17.40 -2.39 -9.49
N PHE A 297 17.06 -3.48 -10.19
CA PHE A 297 17.89 -4.66 -10.43
C PHE A 297 18.17 -4.89 -11.92
N GLU A 298 19.24 -5.63 -12.19
CA GLU A 298 19.65 -6.02 -13.54
C GLU A 298 18.67 -7.01 -14.17
N GLN A 299 18.36 -6.75 -15.44
CA GLN A 299 17.48 -7.56 -16.26
C GLN A 299 18.32 -8.52 -17.12
N LYS A 300 17.72 -9.66 -17.50
CA LYS A 300 18.23 -10.56 -18.53
C LYS A 300 18.23 -9.80 -19.86
N SER A 301 19.33 -9.93 -20.60
CA SER A 301 19.47 -9.38 -21.96
C SER A 301 18.50 -9.98 -22.95
#